data_AF-W1XXV1-F1
#
_entry.id   AF-W1XXV1-F1
#
_cell.length_a   1.000
_cell.length_b   1.000
_cell.length_c   1.000
_cell.angle_alpha   90.00
_cell.angle_beta   90.00
_cell.angle_gamma   90.00
#
_symmetry.space_group_name_H-M   'P 1'
#
loop_
_entity.id
_entity.type
_entity.pdbx_description
1 polymer ?
#
loop_
_entity_poly.entity_id
_entity_poly.type
_entity_poly.pdbx_seq_one_letter_code
_entity_poly.pdbx_strand_id
1 'polypeptide(L)'
;KSVKLVRSGDKNAKFEYAIMEKIKEQLEANKPARTLEFTDEEQVFVKSLFLITSKPVLYACNISEDDVMEGNFDNDYVKKVKEY
;
A
#
# COMPACT_ATOMS: atom_id res chain seq x y z
N LYS A 1 -21.63 9.82 -2.43
CA LYS A 1 -22.03 10.82 -3.46
C LYS A 1 -21.61 10.39 -4.88
N SER A 2 -20.43 9.77 -5.06
CA SER A 2 -19.93 9.34 -6.39
C SER A 2 -20.80 8.33 -7.14
N VAL A 3 -21.45 7.38 -6.47
CA VAL A 3 -22.31 6.36 -7.14
C VAL A 3 -23.46 6.96 -7.96
N LYS A 4 -24.04 8.10 -7.52
CA LYS A 4 -25.09 8.78 -8.28
C LYS A 4 -24.54 9.42 -9.57
N LEU A 5 -23.34 10.02 -9.51
CA LEU A 5 -22.65 10.63 -10.66
C LEU A 5 -22.13 9.58 -11.66
N VAL A 6 -21.69 8.43 -11.16
CA VAL A 6 -21.33 7.25 -11.97
C VAL A 6 -22.54 6.78 -12.78
N ARG A 7 -23.70 6.66 -12.12
CA ARG A 7 -24.96 6.25 -12.76
C ARG A 7 -25.51 7.28 -13.75
N SER A 8 -25.21 8.56 -13.57
CA SER A 8 -25.56 9.61 -14.54
C SER A 8 -24.62 9.67 -15.76
N GLY A 9 -23.60 8.81 -15.82
CA GLY A 9 -22.74 8.67 -17.00
C GLY A 9 -21.50 9.56 -17.02
N ASP A 10 -21.18 10.23 -15.92
CA ASP A 10 -19.97 11.04 -15.81
C ASP A 10 -18.72 10.14 -15.94
N LYS A 11 -17.86 10.45 -16.92
CA LYS A 11 -16.68 9.65 -17.24
C LYS A 11 -15.61 9.74 -16.16
N ASN A 12 -15.43 10.90 -15.55
CA ASN A 12 -14.46 11.10 -14.47
C ASN A 12 -14.92 10.37 -13.22
N ALA A 13 -16.20 10.48 -12.87
CA ALA A 13 -16.76 9.75 -11.72
C ALA A 13 -16.63 8.23 -11.89
N LYS A 14 -16.80 7.71 -13.11
CA LYS A 14 -16.60 6.28 -13.42
C LYS A 14 -15.15 5.84 -13.25
N PHE A 15 -14.21 6.64 -13.75
CA PHE A 15 -12.77 6.40 -13.62
C PHE A 15 -12.35 6.35 -12.15
N GLU A 16 -12.68 7.40 -11.38
CA GLU A 16 -12.37 7.47 -9.95
C GLU A 16 -12.99 6.31 -9.17
N TYR A 17 -14.24 5.99 -9.45
CA TYR A 17 -14.96 4.91 -8.76
C TYR A 17 -14.31 3.54 -8.97
N ALA A 18 -13.89 3.23 -10.20
CA ALA A 18 -13.21 1.97 -10.50
C ALA A 18 -11.90 1.82 -9.69
N ILE A 19 -11.13 2.90 -9.58
CA ILE A 19 -9.89 2.92 -8.78
C ILE A 19 -10.21 2.75 -7.29
N MET A 20 -11.23 3.45 -6.79
CA MET A 20 -11.65 3.34 -5.39
C MET A 20 -12.12 1.93 -5.01
N GLU A 21 -12.85 1.23 -5.89
CA GLU A 21 -13.25 -0.17 -5.65
C GLU A 21 -12.04 -1.10 -5.60
N LYS A 22 -11.09 -0.95 -6.53
CA LYS A 22 -9.83 -1.73 -6.52
C LYS A 22 -9.03 -1.50 -5.23
N ILE A 23 -8.94 -0.25 -4.77
CA ILE A 23 -8.28 0.08 -3.49
C ILE A 23 -9.03 -0.54 -2.31
N LYS A 24 -10.36 -0.44 -2.31
CA LYS A 24 -11.20 -0.98 -1.24
C LYS A 24 -11.02 -2.49 -1.10
N GLU A 25 -11.10 -3.24 -2.20
CA GLU A 25 -10.91 -4.70 -2.19
C GLU A 25 -9.54 -5.09 -1.61
N GLN A 26 -8.48 -4.36 -1.97
CA GLN A 26 -7.14 -4.60 -1.43
C GLN A 26 -7.05 -4.34 0.07
N LEU A 27 -7.65 -3.24 0.54
CA LEU A 27 -7.65 -2.88 1.96
C LEU A 27 -8.50 -3.85 2.78
N GLU A 28 -9.63 -4.32 2.25
CA GLU A 28 -10.46 -5.36 2.88
C GLU A 28 -9.73 -6.72 2.96
N ALA A 29 -8.82 -6.99 2.02
CA ALA A 29 -7.90 -8.13 2.06
C ALA A 29 -6.70 -7.91 3.01
N ASN A 30 -6.68 -6.85 3.82
CA ASN A 30 -5.60 -6.46 4.73
C ASN A 30 -4.24 -6.23 4.04
N LYS A 31 -4.25 -5.87 2.75
CA LYS A 31 -3.04 -5.54 2.00
C LYS A 31 -2.91 -4.02 1.85
N PRO A 32 -1.71 -3.45 2.02
CA PRO A 32 -1.54 -2.01 1.91
C PRO A 32 -1.69 -1.54 0.45
N ALA A 33 -2.28 -0.36 0.25
CA ALA A 33 -2.47 0.21 -1.08
C ALA A 33 -1.18 0.34 -1.92
N ARG A 34 0.00 0.47 -1.28
CA ARG A 34 1.30 0.53 -1.97
C ARG A 34 1.67 -0.71 -2.79
N THR A 35 1.07 -1.88 -2.51
CA THR A 35 1.35 -3.13 -3.23
C THR A 35 0.41 -3.34 -4.42
N LEU A 36 -0.49 -2.38 -4.68
CA LEU A 36 -1.26 -2.35 -5.92
C LEU A 36 -0.46 -1.62 -6.99
N GLU A 37 -0.45 -2.18 -8.19
CA GLU A 37 0.01 -1.50 -9.39
C GLU A 37 -1.10 -0.61 -9.95
N PHE A 38 -0.72 0.60 -10.33
CA PHE A 38 -1.58 1.60 -10.94
C PHE A 38 -0.90 2.13 -12.19
N THR A 39 -1.68 2.50 -13.20
CA THR A 39 -1.15 3.23 -14.36
C THR A 39 -0.72 4.64 -13.95
N ASP A 40 0.05 5.33 -14.80
CA ASP A 40 0.47 6.71 -14.54
C ASP A 40 -0.72 7.66 -14.35
N GLU A 41 -1.80 7.45 -15.12
CA GLU A 41 -3.04 8.22 -15.00
C GLU A 41 -3.76 7.94 -13.68
N GLU A 42 -3.88 6.66 -13.29
CA GLU A 42 -4.49 6.26 -12.02
C GLU A 42 -3.68 6.81 -10.83
N GLN A 43 -2.35 6.80 -10.91
CA GLN A 43 -1.46 7.30 -9.85
C GLN A 43 -1.72 8.76 -9.50
N VAL A 44 -2.05 9.61 -10.47
CA VAL A 44 -2.38 11.02 -10.21
C VAL A 44 -3.58 11.11 -9.25
N PHE A 45 -4.63 10.34 -9.52
CA PHE A 45 -5.81 10.29 -8.66
C PHE A 45 -5.49 9.63 -7.31
N VAL A 46 -4.79 8.50 -7.29
CA VAL A 46 -4.42 7.78 -6.04
C VAL A 46 -3.64 8.68 -5.08
N LYS A 47 -2.71 9.50 -5.60
CA LYS A 47 -1.94 10.46 -4.78
C LYS A 47 -2.83 11.52 -4.14
N SER A 48 -3.90 11.94 -4.81
CA SER A 48 -4.87 12.90 -4.26
C SER A 48 -5.68 12.38 -3.07
N LEU A 49 -5.73 11.05 -2.88
CA LEU A 49 -6.47 10.43 -1.77
C LEU A 49 -5.68 10.44 -0.44
N PHE A 50 -4.38 10.76 -0.47
CA PHE A 50 -3.51 10.84 0.71
C PHE A 50 -3.56 9.62 1.65
N LEU A 51 -3.69 8.42 1.08
CA LEU A 51 -3.76 7.18 1.87
C LEU A 51 -2.49 6.96 2.70
N ILE A 52 -2.64 6.58 3.97
CA ILE A 52 -1.49 6.24 4.82
C ILE A 52 -0.76 5.00 4.27
N THR A 53 -1.51 4.02 3.76
CA THR A 53 -1.00 2.75 3.27
C THR A 53 -0.31 2.82 1.91
N SER A 54 -0.39 3.96 1.19
CA SER A 54 0.31 4.16 -0.10
C SER A 54 1.71 4.72 0.06
N LYS A 55 2.06 5.28 1.23
CA LYS A 55 3.40 5.81 1.50
C LYS A 55 4.44 4.68 1.50
N PRO A 56 5.71 4.92 1.14
CA PRO A 56 6.79 3.94 1.33
C PRO A 56 6.98 3.56 2.81
N VAL A 57 7.50 2.35 3.09
CA VAL A 57 7.88 1.90 4.45
C VAL A 57 9.31 1.39 4.42
N LEU A 58 10.02 1.67 5.51
CA LEU A 58 11.33 1.12 5.84
C LEU A 58 11.16 0.24 7.09
N TYR A 59 11.59 -1.02 7.02
CA TYR A 59 11.68 -1.88 8.19
C TYR A 59 13.05 -1.68 8.86
N ALA A 60 13.05 -1.07 10.04
CA ALA A 60 14.22 -0.96 10.89
C ALA A 60 14.20 -2.10 11.92
N CYS A 61 15.00 -3.14 11.68
CA CYS A 61 15.08 -4.28 12.58
C CYS A 61 15.98 -3.95 13.78
N ASN A 62 15.38 -3.89 14.96
CA ASN A 62 16.12 -3.74 16.21
C ASN A 62 16.55 -5.12 16.72
N ILE A 63 17.85 -5.35 16.88
CA ILE A 63 18.44 -6.61 17.35
C ILE A 63 19.27 -6.36 18.62
N SER A 64 19.59 -7.42 19.36
CA SER A 64 20.36 -7.30 20.60
C SER A 64 21.80 -6.86 20.32
N GLU A 65 22.44 -6.23 21.30
CA GLU A 65 23.86 -5.89 21.21
C GLU A 65 24.73 -7.15 21.04
N ASP A 66 24.37 -8.25 21.72
CA ASP A 66 25.07 -9.52 21.61
C ASP A 66 25.07 -10.04 20.15
N ASP A 67 23.92 -10.01 19.47
CA ASP A 67 23.80 -10.40 18.06
C ASP A 67 24.71 -9.52 17.17
N VAL A 68 24.76 -8.22 17.44
CA VAL A 68 25.63 -7.29 16.69
C VAL A 68 27.10 -7.61 16.92
N MET A 69 27.50 -7.85 18.17
CA MET A 69 28.88 -8.11 18.57
C MET A 69 29.40 -9.45 18.04
N GLU A 70 28.53 -10.46 17.95
CA GLU A 70 28.82 -11.77 17.35
C GLU A 70 28.74 -11.76 15.81
N GLY A 71 28.32 -10.64 15.20
CA GLY A 71 28.14 -10.50 13.75
C GLY A 71 26.88 -11.19 13.21
N ASN A 72 25.97 -11.60 14.09
CA ASN A 72 24.69 -12.23 13.78
C ASN A 72 23.61 -11.21 13.38
N PHE A 73 23.86 -10.41 12.33
CA PHE A 73 22.90 -9.43 11.82
C PHE A 73 21.65 -10.05 11.16
N ASP A 74 21.70 -11.35 10.87
CA ASP A 74 20.65 -12.12 10.20
C ASP A 74 20.09 -13.23 11.10
N ASN A 75 19.72 -12.85 12.32
CA ASN A 75 19.03 -13.74 13.23
C ASN A 75 17.67 -14.20 12.65
N ASP A 76 17.05 -15.19 13.29
CA ASP A 76 15.82 -15.81 12.79
C ASP A 76 14.64 -14.84 12.69
N TYR A 77 14.64 -13.74 13.46
CA TYR A 77 13.61 -12.71 13.38
C TYR A 77 13.83 -11.76 12.20
N VAL A 78 15.07 -11.35 11.95
CA VAL A 78 15.42 -10.51 10.79
C VAL A 78 15.09 -11.23 9.48
N LYS A 79 15.37 -12.54 9.40
CA LYS A 79 15.02 -13.36 8.23
C LYS A 79 13.52 -13.32 7.93
N LYS A 80 12.67 -13.46 8.96
CA LYS A 80 11.21 -13.37 8.81
C LYS A 80 10.75 -12.01 8.29
N VAL A 81 11.40 -10.92 8.70
CA VAL A 81 11.09 -9.57 8.21
C VAL A 81 11.54 -9.37 6.76
N LYS A 82 12.65 -10.00 6.34
CA LYS A 82 13.12 -9.97 4.94
C LYS A 82 12.24 -10.75 3.98
N GLU A 83 11.58 -11.81 4.44
CA GLU A 83 10.66 -12.64 3.65
C GLU A 83 9.27 -11.99 3.47
N TYR A 84 8.93 -11.00 4.30
CA TYR A 84 7.66 -10.26 4.28
C TYR A 84 7.67 -9.14 3.23
#